data_AF-A0A3A4YZB0-F1
#
_entry.id   AF-A0A3A4YZB0-F1
#
_cell.length_a   1.000
_cell.length_b   1.000
_cell.length_c   1.000
_cell.angle_alpha   90.00
_cell.angle_beta   90.00
_cell.angle_gamma   90.00
#
_symmetry.space_group_name_H-M   'P 1'
#
loop_
_entity.id
_entity.type
_entity.pdbx_description
1 polymer ?
#
loop_
_entity_poly.entity_id
_entity_poly.type
_entity_poly.pdbx_seq_one_letter_code
_entity_poly.pdbx_strand_id
1 'polypeptide(L)'
;MTDDMIQKALRLKELDKLIIKAIATWDVEQLSKYIVEFNNSKKHIRSYGLEHPLVNLQKIENPDARLMIQRIMSDEPLSVEKAMSGGTIKEFLKGELDENDIENLGSDLFYSWFSHYEYIQGLYEIGSLVLSCGKIPDNLSRFVAEARNCYTFQQYNAVFSLCRTIIESCIKDLAVINKIIPRDSRNISQLSSRTPELYELINQLCDQVGVFDKIRKPLHKVRTGTNYIIHGNRIVGKEESKNILKQTLLVVHQLYEIENARQESR
;
A
#
# COMPACT_ATOMS: atom_id res chain seq x y z
N MET A 1 -23.47 -1.56 -8.10
CA MET A 1 -24.13 -0.69 -7.11
C MET A 1 -25.62 -0.88 -7.24
N THR A 2 -26.25 -1.31 -6.16
CA THR A 2 -27.63 -1.82 -6.18
C THR A 2 -28.61 -0.73 -5.79
N ASP A 3 -29.86 -0.82 -6.26
CA ASP A 3 -30.96 0.04 -5.81
C ASP A 3 -31.11 -0.01 -4.27
N ASP A 4 -30.78 -1.14 -3.66
CA ASP A 4 -30.75 -1.33 -2.22
C ASP A 4 -29.80 -0.33 -1.51
N MET A 5 -28.60 -0.07 -2.04
CA MET A 5 -27.70 0.95 -1.46
C MET A 5 -28.31 2.35 -1.52
N ILE A 6 -28.98 2.68 -2.61
CA ILE A 6 -29.64 3.99 -2.79
C ILE A 6 -30.76 4.12 -1.75
N GLN A 7 -31.58 3.08 -1.57
CA GLN A 7 -32.65 3.08 -0.57
C GLN A 7 -32.10 3.21 0.85
N LYS A 8 -31.06 2.45 1.20
CA LYS A 8 -30.39 2.56 2.52
C LYS A 8 -29.79 3.94 2.75
N ALA A 9 -29.21 4.56 1.73
CA ALA A 9 -28.65 5.90 1.84
C ALA A 9 -29.73 6.95 2.11
N LEU A 10 -30.86 6.87 1.38
CA LEU A 10 -32.00 7.76 1.62
C LEU A 10 -32.62 7.51 3.00
N ARG A 11 -32.70 6.24 3.41
CA ARG A 11 -33.21 5.87 4.73
C ARG A 11 -32.31 6.38 5.86
N LEU A 12 -30.99 6.34 5.71
CA LEU A 12 -30.05 6.95 6.67
C LEU A 12 -30.30 8.45 6.83
N LYS A 13 -30.58 9.16 5.74
CA LYS A 13 -30.93 10.60 5.78
C LYS A 13 -32.19 10.87 6.60
N GLU A 14 -33.16 9.97 6.53
CA GLU A 14 -34.38 10.05 7.33
C GLU A 14 -34.12 9.69 8.80
N LEU A 15 -33.41 8.59 9.05
CA LEU A 15 -33.05 8.13 10.39
C LEU A 15 -32.23 9.15 11.17
N ASP A 16 -31.32 9.88 10.50
CA ASP A 16 -30.57 11.00 11.09
C ASP A 16 -31.50 12.02 11.77
N LYS A 17 -32.65 12.33 11.15
CA LYS A 17 -33.66 13.25 11.71
C LYS A 17 -34.54 12.58 12.77
N LEU A 18 -34.95 11.34 12.53
CA LEU A 18 -35.83 10.60 13.42
C LEU A 18 -35.19 10.31 14.78
N ILE A 19 -33.88 10.00 14.80
CA ILE A 19 -33.14 9.80 16.04
C ILE A 19 -33.08 11.09 16.87
N ILE A 20 -32.74 12.22 16.24
CA ILE A 20 -32.72 13.54 16.91
C ILE A 20 -34.10 13.84 17.51
N LYS A 21 -35.18 13.58 16.75
CA LYS A 21 -36.56 13.77 17.23
C LYS A 21 -36.86 12.88 18.44
N ALA A 22 -36.53 11.59 18.37
CA ALA A 22 -36.79 10.63 19.45
C ALA A 22 -36.04 11.00 20.74
N ILE A 23 -34.81 11.51 20.63
CA ILE A 23 -34.04 12.05 21.75
C ILE A 23 -34.76 13.26 22.36
N ALA A 24 -35.20 14.21 21.52
CA ALA A 24 -35.88 15.42 21.99
C ALA A 24 -37.21 15.12 22.70
N THR A 25 -37.90 14.04 22.33
CA THR A 25 -39.18 13.63 22.93
C THR A 25 -39.07 12.54 23.99
N TRP A 26 -37.86 12.10 24.34
CA TRP A 26 -37.62 10.99 25.26
C TRP A 26 -38.34 9.68 24.86
N ASP A 27 -38.48 9.43 23.55
CA ASP A 27 -39.08 8.20 23.01
C ASP A 27 -38.03 7.08 22.90
N VAL A 28 -37.79 6.41 24.02
CA VAL A 28 -36.72 5.40 24.16
C VAL A 28 -36.93 4.20 23.24
N GLU A 29 -38.19 3.79 23.03
CA GLU A 29 -38.52 2.62 22.20
C GLU A 29 -38.19 2.89 20.72
N GLN A 30 -38.65 4.02 20.18
CA GLN A 30 -38.32 4.38 18.80
C GLN A 30 -36.84 4.71 18.64
N LEU A 31 -36.22 5.34 19.64
CA LEU A 31 -34.79 5.63 19.63
C LEU A 31 -33.96 4.36 19.43
N SER A 32 -34.21 3.32 20.23
CA SER A 32 -33.49 2.04 20.11
C SER A 32 -33.67 1.42 18.72
N LYS A 33 -34.90 1.43 18.20
CA LYS A 33 -35.20 0.89 16.85
C LYS A 33 -34.46 1.66 15.76
N TYR A 34 -34.48 2.98 15.80
CA TYR A 34 -33.83 3.82 14.79
C TYR A 34 -32.31 3.71 14.83
N ILE A 35 -31.71 3.60 16.03
CA ILE A 35 -30.26 3.38 16.16
C ILE A 35 -29.84 2.06 15.51
N VAL A 36 -30.57 0.97 15.77
CA VAL A 36 -30.28 -0.34 15.16
C VAL A 36 -30.39 -0.27 13.63
N GLU A 37 -31.47 0.32 13.12
CA GLU A 37 -31.69 0.47 11.67
C GLU A 37 -30.62 1.35 11.01
N PHE A 38 -30.21 2.41 11.70
CA PHE A 38 -29.17 3.33 11.25
C PHE A 38 -27.82 2.62 11.14
N ASN A 39 -27.41 1.88 12.18
CA ASN A 39 -26.18 1.10 12.16
C ASN A 39 -26.17 0.06 11.05
N ASN A 40 -27.25 -0.71 10.91
CA ASN A 40 -27.35 -1.74 9.89
C ASN A 40 -27.25 -1.15 8.48
N SER A 41 -27.88 -0.01 8.24
CA SER A 41 -27.81 0.69 6.95
C SER A 41 -26.41 1.24 6.68
N LYS A 42 -25.78 1.87 7.68
CA LYS A 42 -24.42 2.41 7.59
C LYS A 42 -23.39 1.31 7.33
N LYS A 43 -23.46 0.23 8.11
CA LYS A 43 -22.61 -0.97 7.98
C LYS A 43 -22.76 -1.63 6.63
N HIS A 44 -23.98 -1.77 6.12
CA HIS A 44 -24.21 -2.33 4.79
C HIS A 44 -23.55 -1.49 3.68
N ILE A 45 -23.71 -0.16 3.73
CA ILE A 45 -23.06 0.73 2.76
C ILE A 45 -21.53 0.62 2.88
N ARG A 46 -20.96 0.64 4.09
CA ARG A 46 -19.50 0.50 4.28
C ARG A 46 -18.96 -0.85 3.80
N SER A 47 -19.70 -1.94 4.05
CA SER A 47 -19.31 -3.29 3.67
C SER A 47 -19.19 -3.43 2.15
N TYR A 48 -20.07 -2.77 1.39
CA TYR A 48 -19.95 -2.71 -0.08
C TYR A 48 -18.60 -2.13 -0.53
N GLY A 49 -18.06 -1.15 0.20
CA GLY A 49 -16.77 -0.53 -0.10
C GLY A 49 -15.56 -1.45 0.13
N LEU A 50 -15.72 -2.51 0.94
CA LEU A 50 -14.65 -3.49 1.17
C LEU A 50 -14.35 -4.32 -0.10
N GLU A 51 -15.40 -4.69 -0.82
CA GLU A 51 -15.30 -5.42 -2.10
C GLU A 51 -15.05 -4.49 -3.29
N HIS A 52 -15.42 -3.22 -3.16
CA HIS A 52 -15.37 -2.23 -4.22
C HIS A 52 -14.52 -1.03 -3.80
N PRO A 53 -13.18 -1.15 -3.80
CA PRO A 53 -12.28 -0.07 -3.34
C PRO A 53 -12.38 1.20 -4.19
N LEU A 54 -12.98 1.12 -5.38
CA LEU A 54 -13.34 2.27 -6.22
C LEU A 54 -14.84 2.24 -6.54
N VAL A 55 -15.58 3.23 -6.04
CA VAL A 55 -17.02 3.36 -6.24
C VAL A 55 -17.32 4.57 -7.13
N ASN A 56 -17.77 4.32 -8.36
CA ASN A 56 -18.22 5.40 -9.25
C ASN A 56 -19.70 5.74 -8.99
N LEU A 57 -19.94 6.89 -8.35
CA LEU A 57 -21.28 7.36 -7.99
C LEU A 57 -21.99 8.14 -9.12
N GLN A 58 -21.38 8.33 -10.29
CA GLN A 58 -21.96 9.12 -11.40
C GLN A 58 -23.31 8.57 -11.87
N LYS A 59 -23.51 7.25 -11.76
CA LYS A 59 -24.75 6.57 -12.16
C LYS A 59 -25.90 6.73 -11.15
N ILE A 60 -25.65 7.31 -9.97
CA ILE A 60 -26.70 7.55 -8.98
C ILE A 60 -27.35 8.89 -9.29
N GLU A 61 -28.55 8.88 -9.85
CA GLU A 61 -29.26 10.11 -10.23
C GLU A 61 -29.66 10.96 -9.02
N ASN A 62 -30.06 10.32 -7.91
CA ASN A 62 -30.49 11.02 -6.71
C ASN A 62 -29.29 11.67 -5.99
N PRO A 63 -29.22 13.01 -5.90
CA PRO A 63 -28.08 13.72 -5.32
C PRO A 63 -27.96 13.51 -3.80
N ASP A 64 -29.08 13.30 -3.11
CA ASP A 64 -29.09 13.04 -1.66
C ASP A 64 -28.50 11.68 -1.33
N ALA A 65 -28.90 10.64 -2.08
CA ALA A 65 -28.33 9.31 -1.93
C ALA A 65 -26.83 9.32 -2.21
N ARG A 66 -26.41 10.02 -3.28
CA ARG A 66 -25.00 10.19 -3.65
C ARG A 66 -24.20 10.85 -2.53
N LEU A 67 -24.68 11.98 -2.01
CA LEU A 67 -24.01 12.71 -0.93
C LEU A 67 -23.93 11.85 0.33
N MET A 68 -25.01 11.13 0.68
CA MET A 68 -25.01 10.27 1.85
C MET A 68 -24.01 9.13 1.72
N ILE A 69 -23.98 8.41 0.59
CA ILE A 69 -22.99 7.34 0.35
C ILE A 69 -21.57 7.89 0.45
N GLN A 70 -21.29 9.05 -0.15
CA GLN A 70 -19.97 9.68 -0.07
C GLN A 70 -19.55 9.99 1.37
N ARG A 71 -20.47 10.55 2.19
CA ARG A 71 -20.21 10.84 3.60
C ARG A 71 -19.92 9.58 4.39
N ILE A 72 -20.73 8.53 4.23
CA ILE A 72 -20.53 7.25 4.90
C ILE A 72 -19.20 6.59 4.52
N MET A 73 -18.84 6.59 3.23
CA MET A 73 -17.60 5.98 2.74
C MET A 73 -16.34 6.77 3.16
N SER A 74 -16.47 8.09 3.38
CA SER A 74 -15.38 8.95 3.82
C SER A 74 -15.31 9.11 5.34
N ASP A 75 -16.12 8.35 6.09
CA ASP A 75 -16.27 8.42 7.55
C ASP A 75 -16.62 9.83 8.06
N GLU A 76 -17.35 10.61 7.26
CA GLU A 76 -17.81 11.94 7.67
C GLU A 76 -19.01 11.81 8.62
N PRO A 77 -18.97 12.41 9.83
CA PRO A 77 -20.04 12.25 10.80
C PRO A 77 -21.35 12.89 10.34
N LEU A 78 -22.46 12.17 10.52
CA LEU A 78 -23.83 12.63 10.31
C LEU A 78 -24.28 13.56 11.45
N SER A 79 -25.44 14.21 11.28
CA SER A 79 -25.91 15.25 12.19
C SER A 79 -26.12 14.68 13.60
N VAL A 80 -26.70 13.48 13.67
CA VAL A 80 -26.92 12.74 14.91
C VAL A 80 -25.60 12.39 15.61
N GLU A 81 -24.56 11.99 14.87
CA GLU A 81 -23.26 11.65 15.43
C GLU A 81 -22.54 12.89 15.99
N LYS A 82 -22.70 14.03 15.32
CA LYS A 82 -22.19 15.32 15.81
C LYS A 82 -22.91 15.75 17.09
N ALA A 83 -24.24 15.64 17.11
CA ALA A 83 -25.06 15.99 18.27
C ALA A 83 -24.74 15.13 19.50
N MET A 84 -24.35 13.88 19.29
CA MET A 84 -24.08 12.89 20.35
C MET A 84 -22.59 12.73 20.68
N SER A 85 -21.73 13.66 20.24
CA SER A 85 -20.27 13.52 20.26
C SER A 85 -19.62 13.30 21.65
N GLY A 86 -20.36 13.54 22.75
CA GLY A 86 -19.89 13.36 24.13
C GLY A 86 -20.58 12.25 24.95
N GLY A 87 -21.47 11.43 24.36
CA GLY A 87 -22.22 10.40 25.09
C GLY A 87 -21.88 8.96 24.69
N THR A 88 -22.24 7.98 25.53
CA THR A 88 -22.13 6.53 25.25
C THR A 88 -22.89 6.11 23.99
N ILE A 89 -23.97 6.83 23.66
CA ILE A 89 -24.76 6.63 22.43
C ILE A 89 -23.92 6.80 21.15
N LYS A 90 -22.83 7.56 21.19
CA LYS A 90 -21.91 7.71 20.05
C LYS A 90 -21.34 6.38 19.58
N GLU A 91 -20.97 5.51 20.52
CA GLU A 91 -20.41 4.18 20.18
C GLU A 91 -21.44 3.35 19.43
N PHE A 92 -22.71 3.47 19.82
CA PHE A 92 -23.85 2.85 19.14
C PHE A 92 -24.22 3.52 17.81
N LEU A 93 -23.55 4.55 17.32
CA LEU A 93 -23.86 5.17 16.02
C LEU A 93 -22.75 5.00 14.98
N LYS A 94 -21.60 4.45 15.38
CA LYS A 94 -20.44 4.36 14.50
C LYS A 94 -20.67 3.44 13.29
N GLY A 95 -21.55 2.44 13.42
CA GLY A 95 -21.73 1.39 12.42
C GLY A 95 -20.44 0.57 12.23
N GLU A 96 -19.76 0.25 13.34
CA GLU A 96 -18.59 -0.63 13.36
C GLU A 96 -19.00 -2.09 13.10
N LEU A 97 -18.05 -2.87 12.58
CA LEU A 97 -18.20 -4.32 12.42
C LEU A 97 -18.01 -4.97 13.79
N ASP A 98 -18.89 -5.90 14.14
CA ASP A 98 -18.74 -6.76 15.31
C ASP A 98 -17.82 -7.95 15.00
N GLU A 99 -17.50 -8.74 16.02
CA GLU A 99 -16.58 -9.90 15.87
C GLU A 99 -17.10 -10.92 14.86
N ASN A 100 -18.42 -11.15 14.81
CA ASN A 100 -19.00 -12.10 13.85
C ASN A 100 -18.92 -11.57 12.42
N ASP A 101 -19.11 -10.26 12.22
CA ASP A 101 -18.91 -9.65 10.91
C ASP A 101 -17.47 -9.78 10.44
N ILE A 102 -16.51 -9.50 11.33
CA ILE A 102 -15.09 -9.58 11.01
C ILE A 102 -14.72 -11.02 10.66
N GLU A 103 -15.23 -12.01 11.39
CA GLU A 103 -14.99 -13.42 11.10
C GLU A 103 -15.57 -13.82 9.73
N ASN A 104 -16.83 -13.47 9.46
CA ASN A 104 -17.50 -13.76 8.18
C ASN A 104 -16.79 -13.07 7.01
N LEU A 105 -16.51 -11.76 7.13
CA LEU A 105 -15.79 -11.00 6.11
C LEU A 105 -14.35 -11.49 5.95
N GLY A 106 -13.69 -11.93 7.03
CA GLY A 106 -12.36 -12.52 6.96
C GLY A 106 -12.37 -13.82 6.15
N SER A 107 -13.36 -14.67 6.37
CA SER A 107 -13.60 -15.87 5.55
C SER A 107 -13.79 -15.51 4.07
N ASP A 108 -14.68 -14.57 3.78
CA ASP A 108 -15.08 -14.26 2.40
C ASP A 108 -14.06 -13.43 1.63
N LEU A 109 -13.41 -12.47 2.30
CA LEU A 109 -12.54 -11.48 1.65
C LEU A 109 -11.05 -11.79 1.77
N PHE A 110 -10.62 -12.61 2.73
CA PHE A 110 -9.19 -12.91 2.94
C PHE A 110 -8.90 -14.40 2.76
N TYR A 111 -9.55 -15.26 3.55
CA TYR A 111 -9.28 -16.70 3.51
C TYR A 111 -9.75 -17.39 2.22
N SER A 112 -10.64 -16.75 1.45
CA SER A 112 -11.11 -17.26 0.16
C SER A 112 -10.03 -17.31 -0.93
N TRP A 113 -9.00 -16.47 -0.83
CA TRP A 113 -7.92 -16.38 -1.83
C TRP A 113 -6.52 -16.33 -1.23
N PHE A 114 -6.38 -16.18 0.08
CA PHE A 114 -5.10 -16.08 0.76
C PHE A 114 -5.08 -16.87 2.07
N SER A 115 -4.02 -17.64 2.26
CA SER A 115 -3.76 -18.34 3.52
C SER A 115 -2.28 -18.30 3.88
N HIS A 116 -1.97 -18.90 5.03
CA HIS A 116 -0.59 -19.10 5.45
C HIS A 116 0.21 -19.94 4.44
N TYR A 117 -0.42 -20.82 3.66
CA TYR A 117 0.26 -21.59 2.62
C TYR A 117 0.79 -20.68 1.50
N GLU A 118 -0.05 -19.81 0.93
CA GLU A 118 0.36 -18.85 -0.10
C GLU A 118 1.44 -17.91 0.42
N TYR A 119 1.34 -17.49 1.67
CA TYR A 119 2.34 -16.65 2.32
C TYR A 119 3.72 -17.35 2.38
N ILE A 120 3.77 -18.55 2.97
CA ILE A 120 5.04 -19.30 3.13
C ILE A 120 5.61 -19.72 1.77
N GLN A 121 4.76 -20.18 0.85
CA GLN A 121 5.17 -20.53 -0.49
C GLN A 121 5.76 -19.32 -1.22
N GLY A 122 5.13 -18.15 -1.13
CA GLY A 122 5.66 -16.92 -1.74
C GLY A 122 7.02 -16.51 -1.16
N LEU A 123 7.20 -16.61 0.16
CA LEU A 123 8.50 -16.34 0.80
C LEU A 123 9.59 -17.30 0.33
N TYR A 124 9.25 -18.59 0.20
CA TYR A 124 10.15 -19.63 -0.29
C TYR A 124 10.50 -19.42 -1.77
N GLU A 125 9.50 -19.10 -2.59
CA GLU A 125 9.66 -18.88 -4.03
C GLU A 125 10.66 -17.76 -4.33
N ILE A 126 10.61 -16.63 -3.60
CA ILE A 126 11.53 -15.50 -3.82
C ILE A 126 12.93 -15.76 -3.24
N GLY A 127 13.02 -16.41 -2.08
CA GLY A 127 14.27 -16.57 -1.35
C GLY A 127 14.68 -15.31 -0.58
N SER A 128 15.97 -15.21 -0.25
CA SER A 128 16.53 -14.11 0.55
C SER A 128 17.71 -13.46 -0.17
N LEU A 129 17.95 -12.18 0.12
CA LEU A 129 19.18 -11.50 -0.24
C LEU A 129 20.26 -11.87 0.78
N VAL A 130 21.36 -12.47 0.32
CA VAL A 130 22.52 -12.81 1.14
C VAL A 130 23.67 -11.92 0.68
N LEU A 131 24.33 -11.22 1.60
CA LEU A 131 25.42 -10.29 1.28
C LEU A 131 26.62 -10.60 2.17
N SER A 132 27.81 -10.67 1.57
CA SER A 132 29.08 -10.74 2.31
C SER A 132 29.66 -9.33 2.41
N CYS A 133 29.11 -8.48 3.28
CA CYS A 133 29.63 -7.13 3.52
C CYS A 133 29.56 -6.72 4.99
N GLY A 134 30.45 -5.82 5.40
CA GLY A 134 30.59 -5.45 6.83
C GLY A 134 29.36 -4.76 7.41
N LYS A 135 28.83 -3.73 6.73
CA LYS A 135 27.61 -3.03 7.17
C LYS A 135 26.63 -2.88 6.00
N ILE A 136 25.47 -3.49 6.14
CA ILE A 136 24.34 -3.34 5.21
C ILE A 136 23.61 -2.02 5.53
N PRO A 137 23.18 -1.23 4.53
CA PRO A 137 22.32 -0.09 4.77
C PRO A 137 20.98 -0.50 5.40
N ASP A 138 20.59 0.10 6.53
CA ASP A 138 19.36 -0.24 7.25
C ASP A 138 18.10 -0.19 6.34
N ASN A 139 18.06 0.80 5.45
CA ASN A 139 16.96 0.97 4.50
C ASN A 139 16.91 -0.14 3.45
N LEU A 140 18.06 -0.69 3.03
CA LEU A 140 18.11 -1.78 2.03
C LEU A 140 17.42 -3.03 2.56
N SER A 141 17.69 -3.40 3.82
CA SER A 141 17.04 -4.55 4.48
C SER A 141 15.52 -4.37 4.55
N ARG A 142 15.06 -3.18 4.93
CA ARG A 142 13.63 -2.84 5.00
C ARG A 142 12.96 -2.95 3.64
N PHE A 143 13.54 -2.38 2.58
CA PHE A 143 12.96 -2.44 1.24
C PHE A 143 12.92 -3.86 0.68
N VAL A 144 13.92 -4.70 0.96
CA VAL A 144 13.91 -6.11 0.56
C VAL A 144 12.81 -6.88 1.29
N ALA A 145 12.65 -6.67 2.60
CA ALA A 145 11.58 -7.30 3.37
C ALA A 145 10.19 -6.87 2.86
N GLU A 146 10.01 -5.57 2.60
CA GLU A 146 8.77 -5.03 2.06
C GLU A 146 8.47 -5.57 0.66
N ALA A 147 9.47 -5.65 -0.23
CA ALA A 147 9.29 -6.20 -1.58
C ALA A 147 8.85 -7.68 -1.54
N ARG A 148 9.42 -8.46 -0.62
CA ARG A 148 9.00 -9.85 -0.40
C ARG A 148 7.57 -9.93 0.11
N ASN A 149 7.21 -9.10 1.09
CA ASN A 149 5.83 -9.05 1.60
C ASN A 149 4.84 -8.62 0.52
N CYS A 150 5.14 -7.60 -0.28
CA CYS A 150 4.30 -7.20 -1.41
C CYS A 150 4.12 -8.35 -2.41
N TYR A 151 5.20 -9.11 -2.70
CA TYR A 151 5.08 -10.28 -3.56
C TYR A 151 4.16 -11.35 -2.95
N THR A 152 4.32 -11.67 -1.67
CA THR A 152 3.49 -12.68 -1.00
C THR A 152 2.03 -12.25 -0.94
N PHE A 153 1.75 -10.98 -0.65
CA PHE A 153 0.40 -10.42 -0.66
C PHE A 153 -0.12 -10.07 -2.07
N GLN A 154 0.54 -10.59 -3.12
CA GLN A 154 0.13 -10.45 -4.53
C GLN A 154 0.06 -9.01 -5.05
N GLN A 155 0.75 -8.07 -4.38
CA GLN A 155 0.87 -6.66 -4.76
C GLN A 155 1.98 -6.48 -5.82
N TYR A 156 1.85 -7.15 -6.96
CA TYR A 156 2.92 -7.28 -7.96
C TYR A 156 3.40 -5.94 -8.54
N ASN A 157 2.51 -4.94 -8.69
CA ASN A 157 2.89 -3.60 -9.14
C ASN A 157 3.80 -2.89 -8.10
N ALA A 158 3.54 -3.09 -6.80
CA ALA A 158 4.35 -2.51 -5.73
C ALA A 158 5.76 -3.14 -5.70
N VAL A 159 5.88 -4.45 -5.99
CA VAL A 159 7.17 -5.14 -6.10
C VAL A 159 8.10 -4.44 -7.09
N PHE A 160 7.60 -4.00 -8.25
CA PHE A 160 8.41 -3.28 -9.24
C PHE A 160 8.94 -1.95 -8.69
N SER A 161 8.08 -1.17 -8.04
CA SER A 161 8.49 0.09 -7.43
C SER A 161 9.55 -0.13 -6.35
N LEU A 162 9.41 -1.18 -5.54
CA LEU A 162 10.39 -1.53 -4.52
C LEU A 162 11.70 -2.06 -5.12
N CYS A 163 11.68 -2.82 -6.22
CA CYS A 163 12.89 -3.22 -6.95
C CYS A 163 13.70 -2.00 -7.42
N ARG A 164 13.02 -0.96 -7.89
CA ARG A 164 13.65 0.32 -8.27
C ARG A 164 14.33 0.97 -7.06
N THR A 165 13.62 1.04 -5.94
CA THR A 165 14.12 1.62 -4.68
C THR A 165 15.30 0.82 -4.12
N ILE A 166 15.26 -0.50 -4.18
CA ILE A 166 16.35 -1.40 -3.76
C ILE A 166 17.62 -1.12 -4.56
N ILE A 167 17.53 -1.03 -5.88
CA ILE A 167 18.68 -0.69 -6.74
C ILE A 167 19.18 0.71 -6.41
N GLU A 168 18.29 1.68 -6.27
CA GLU A 168 18.69 3.05 -5.95
C GLU A 168 19.45 3.12 -4.62
N SER A 169 18.94 2.46 -3.58
CA SER A 169 19.58 2.38 -2.27
C SER A 169 20.95 1.71 -2.36
N CYS A 170 21.05 0.59 -3.08
CA CYS A 170 22.30 -0.15 -3.27
C CYS A 170 23.34 0.68 -4.04
N ILE A 171 22.94 1.31 -5.15
CA ILE A 171 23.84 2.10 -6.00
C ILE A 171 24.33 3.34 -5.24
N LYS A 172 23.46 4.02 -4.48
CA LYS A 172 23.86 5.17 -3.68
C LYS A 172 24.85 4.78 -2.58
N ASP A 173 24.59 3.70 -1.86
CA ASP A 173 25.50 3.21 -0.83
C ASP A 173 26.89 2.90 -1.40
N LEU A 174 26.94 2.11 -2.48
CA LEU A 174 28.18 1.77 -3.14
C LEU A 174 28.88 3.00 -3.75
N ALA A 175 28.13 3.95 -4.31
CA ALA A 175 28.69 5.20 -4.83
C ALA A 175 29.34 6.06 -3.74
N VAL A 176 28.77 6.08 -2.52
CA VAL A 176 29.38 6.73 -1.35
C VAL A 176 30.67 6.00 -0.94
N ILE A 177 30.64 4.67 -0.83
CA ILE A 177 31.82 3.85 -0.50
C ILE A 177 32.95 4.07 -1.52
N ASN A 178 32.57 4.20 -2.79
CA ASN A 178 33.45 4.43 -3.92
C ASN A 178 33.89 5.89 -4.08
N LYS A 179 33.40 6.81 -3.25
CA LYS A 179 33.66 8.26 -3.34
C LYS A 179 33.24 8.89 -4.68
N ILE A 180 32.25 8.30 -5.36
CA ILE A 180 31.60 8.88 -6.57
C ILE A 180 30.73 10.06 -6.15
N ILE A 181 30.00 9.88 -5.05
CA ILE A 181 29.19 10.93 -4.43
C ILE A 181 29.64 11.15 -2.98
N PRO A 182 29.46 12.35 -2.42
CA PRO A 182 29.80 12.62 -1.03
C PRO A 182 28.92 11.77 -0.10
N ARG A 183 29.48 11.38 1.05
CA ARG A 183 28.71 10.77 2.14
C ARG A 183 27.83 11.86 2.74
N ASP A 184 26.55 11.86 2.36
CA ASP A 184 25.60 12.92 2.73
C ASP A 184 25.54 13.12 4.26
N SER A 185 26.06 14.25 4.74
CA SER A 185 25.92 14.71 6.11
C SER A 185 24.68 15.59 6.23
N ARG A 186 23.49 14.97 6.25
CA ARG A 186 22.23 15.50 6.81
C ARG A 186 21.68 16.86 6.33
N ASN A 187 22.16 17.49 5.26
CA ASN A 187 21.60 18.77 4.80
C ASN A 187 21.05 18.69 3.37
N ILE A 188 19.74 18.45 3.28
CA ILE A 188 18.92 18.75 2.12
C ILE A 188 18.87 20.28 1.96
N SER A 189 19.91 20.86 1.37
CA SER A 189 19.89 22.27 0.95
C SER A 189 20.97 22.57 -0.09
N GLN A 190 21.12 21.75 -1.14
CA GLN A 190 21.75 22.18 -2.38
C GLN A 190 20.99 21.63 -3.57
N LEU A 191 19.95 22.35 -3.99
CA LEU A 191 19.32 22.22 -5.31
C LEU A 191 20.29 22.61 -6.46
N SER A 192 21.55 22.93 -6.17
CA SER A 192 22.52 23.54 -7.09
C SER A 192 23.77 22.71 -7.40
N SER A 193 23.94 21.49 -6.86
CA SER A 193 24.91 20.53 -7.37
C SER A 193 24.17 19.29 -7.86
N ARG A 194 24.11 19.09 -9.17
CA ARG A 194 23.41 17.96 -9.82
C ARG A 194 23.90 16.63 -9.23
N THR A 195 23.18 16.08 -8.25
CA THR A 195 23.32 14.66 -7.92
C THR A 195 23.06 13.88 -9.20
N PRO A 196 24.00 13.05 -9.67
CA PRO A 196 23.84 12.36 -10.94
C PRO A 196 22.56 11.53 -10.91
N GLU A 197 21.83 11.50 -12.02
CA GLU A 197 20.63 10.67 -12.11
C GLU A 197 21.02 9.20 -11.91
N LEU A 198 20.09 8.35 -11.45
CA LEU A 198 20.39 6.94 -11.21
C LEU A 198 20.93 6.22 -12.46
N TYR A 199 20.59 6.67 -13.67
CA TYR A 199 21.24 6.20 -14.90
C TYR A 199 22.75 6.48 -14.91
N GLU A 200 23.15 7.71 -14.61
CA GLU A 200 24.55 8.14 -14.58
C GLU A 200 25.31 7.47 -13.44
N LEU A 201 24.70 7.37 -12.24
CA LEU A 201 25.32 6.68 -11.09
C LEU A 201 25.60 5.21 -11.37
N ILE A 202 24.68 4.50 -12.03
CA ILE A 202 24.90 3.10 -12.43
C ILE A 202 26.14 3.01 -13.34
N ASN A 203 26.25 3.88 -14.34
CA ASN A 203 27.37 3.86 -15.27
C ASN A 203 28.69 4.20 -14.59
N GLN A 204 28.74 5.29 -13.83
CA GLN A 204 29.93 5.72 -13.09
C GLN A 204 30.41 4.64 -12.12
N LEU A 205 29.49 4.02 -11.37
CA LEU A 205 29.83 2.93 -10.47
C LEU A 205 30.39 1.75 -11.26
N CYS A 206 29.67 1.27 -12.27
CA CYS A 206 30.10 0.14 -13.09
C CYS A 206 31.47 0.35 -13.74
N ASP A 207 31.75 1.56 -14.25
CA ASP A 207 33.05 1.91 -14.82
C ASP A 207 34.14 1.88 -13.74
N GLN A 208 33.88 2.40 -12.54
CA GLN A 208 34.85 2.42 -11.45
C GLN A 208 35.14 1.05 -10.83
N VAL A 209 34.14 0.15 -10.73
CA VAL A 209 34.37 -1.23 -10.25
C VAL A 209 34.86 -2.17 -11.36
N GLY A 210 35.02 -1.68 -12.60
CA GLY A 210 35.48 -2.50 -13.74
C GLY A 210 34.46 -3.54 -14.18
N VAL A 211 33.17 -3.28 -13.94
CA VAL A 211 32.09 -4.21 -14.22
C VAL A 211 31.34 -3.73 -15.45
N PHE A 212 31.56 -4.44 -16.55
CA PHE A 212 30.96 -4.09 -17.83
C PHE A 212 29.53 -4.67 -17.94
N ASP A 213 29.22 -5.30 -19.07
CA ASP A 213 27.86 -5.65 -19.48
C ASP A 213 27.11 -6.60 -18.55
N LYS A 214 27.82 -7.47 -17.80
CA LYS A 214 27.19 -8.52 -17.00
C LYS A 214 26.31 -7.99 -15.87
N ILE A 215 26.63 -6.82 -15.29
CA ILE A 215 25.86 -6.20 -14.20
C ILE A 215 25.16 -4.92 -14.67
N ARG A 216 25.82 -4.14 -15.52
CA ARG A 216 25.28 -2.89 -16.05
C ARG A 216 23.96 -3.08 -16.79
N LYS A 217 23.88 -4.08 -17.69
CA LYS A 217 22.66 -4.37 -18.45
C LYS A 217 21.51 -4.80 -17.54
N PRO A 218 21.69 -5.75 -16.60
CA PRO A 218 20.65 -6.07 -15.62
C PRO A 218 20.16 -4.88 -14.78
N LEU A 219 21.07 -4.02 -14.28
CA LEU A 219 20.71 -2.81 -13.53
C LEU A 219 19.81 -1.88 -14.34
N HIS A 220 20.20 -1.60 -15.59
CA HIS A 220 19.40 -0.78 -16.48
C HIS A 220 18.09 -1.45 -16.88
N LYS A 221 18.05 -2.77 -17.05
CA LYS A 221 16.83 -3.51 -17.33
C LYS A 221 15.81 -3.37 -16.19
N VAL A 222 16.25 -3.47 -14.94
CA VAL A 222 15.34 -3.23 -13.80
C VAL A 222 14.88 -1.77 -13.79
N ARG A 223 15.81 -0.82 -13.90
CA ARG A 223 15.50 0.62 -13.98
C ARG A 223 14.42 0.94 -15.02
N THR A 224 14.62 0.50 -16.26
CA THR A 224 13.72 0.86 -17.37
C THR A 224 12.42 0.06 -17.30
N GLY A 225 12.48 -1.21 -16.90
CA GLY A 225 11.32 -2.07 -16.72
C GLY A 225 10.33 -1.54 -15.68
N THR A 226 10.82 -0.87 -14.62
CA THR A 226 9.96 -0.31 -13.58
C THR A 226 9.28 1.00 -13.98
N ASN A 227 9.83 1.77 -14.92
CA ASN A 227 9.29 3.08 -15.29
C ASN A 227 7.85 3.01 -15.82
N TYR A 228 7.55 2.04 -16.69
CA TYR A 228 6.21 1.91 -17.26
C TYR A 228 5.14 1.56 -16.22
N ILE A 229 5.53 0.82 -15.17
CA ILE A 229 4.63 0.43 -14.07
C ILE A 229 4.40 1.61 -13.13
N ILE A 230 5.47 2.34 -12.79
CA ILE A 230 5.39 3.52 -11.91
C ILE A 230 4.51 4.62 -12.53
N HIS A 231 4.54 4.76 -13.86
CA HIS A 231 3.68 5.71 -14.58
C HIS A 231 2.27 5.17 -14.90
N GLY A 232 1.89 3.99 -14.39
CA GLY A 232 0.54 3.45 -14.54
C GLY A 232 0.19 2.97 -15.95
N ASN A 233 1.19 2.78 -16.83
CA ASN A 233 0.95 2.42 -18.23
C ASN A 233 0.71 0.90 -18.43
N ARG A 234 0.94 0.08 -17.40
CA ARG A 234 0.83 -1.38 -17.47
C ARG A 234 0.66 -2.00 -16.09
N ILE A 235 -0.03 -3.13 -16.03
CA ILE A 235 -0.17 -4.00 -14.84
C ILE A 235 0.70 -5.24 -15.03
N VAL A 236 1.32 -5.73 -13.95
CA VAL A 236 2.19 -6.91 -13.96
C VAL A 236 1.60 -8.07 -13.18
N GLY A 237 1.94 -9.30 -13.59
CA GLY A 237 1.52 -10.54 -12.94
C GLY A 237 2.57 -11.17 -12.04
N LYS A 238 2.23 -12.33 -11.46
CA LYS A 238 3.07 -13.10 -10.53
C LYS A 238 4.44 -13.47 -11.09
N GLU A 239 4.51 -14.10 -12.27
CA GLU A 239 5.80 -14.56 -12.80
C GLU A 239 6.74 -13.41 -13.19
N GLU A 240 6.19 -12.31 -13.70
CA GLU A 240 7.01 -11.15 -14.05
C GLU A 240 7.58 -10.45 -12.82
N SER A 241 6.76 -10.26 -11.78
CA SER A 241 7.20 -9.69 -10.49
C SER A 241 8.21 -10.57 -9.77
N LYS A 242 8.02 -11.89 -9.80
CA LYS A 242 8.99 -12.87 -9.31
C LYS A 242 10.33 -12.74 -10.02
N ASN A 243 10.31 -12.73 -11.35
CA ASN A 243 11.53 -12.65 -12.16
C ASN A 243 12.28 -11.35 -11.93
N ILE A 244 11.58 -10.20 -11.90
CA ILE A 244 12.25 -8.91 -11.66
C ILE A 244 12.80 -8.81 -10.24
N LEU A 245 12.09 -9.32 -9.24
CA LEU A 245 12.56 -9.32 -7.85
C LEU A 245 13.80 -10.19 -7.70
N LYS A 246 13.77 -11.44 -8.19
CA LYS A 246 14.94 -12.32 -8.18
C LYS A 246 16.13 -11.73 -8.91
N GLN A 247 15.91 -11.16 -10.11
CA GLN A 247 16.97 -10.50 -10.87
C GLN A 247 17.55 -9.30 -10.08
N THR A 248 16.69 -8.53 -9.41
CA THR A 248 17.12 -7.40 -8.58
C THR A 248 17.98 -7.87 -7.40
N LEU A 249 17.52 -8.88 -6.65
CA LEU A 249 18.29 -9.42 -5.53
C LEU A 249 19.64 -9.99 -5.99
N LEU A 250 19.66 -10.73 -7.10
CA LEU A 250 20.89 -11.28 -7.66
C LEU A 250 21.90 -10.20 -8.05
N VAL A 251 21.44 -9.14 -8.71
CA VAL A 251 22.30 -8.04 -9.14
C VAL A 251 22.85 -7.25 -7.95
N VAL A 252 22.03 -7.02 -6.91
CA VAL A 252 22.48 -6.39 -5.66
C VAL A 252 23.53 -7.26 -4.98
N HIS A 253 23.29 -8.57 -4.87
CA HIS A 253 24.27 -9.52 -4.33
C HIS A 253 25.60 -9.44 -5.09
N GLN A 254 25.56 -9.55 -6.41
CA GLN A 254 26.76 -9.50 -7.25
C GLN A 254 27.53 -8.18 -7.10
N LEU A 255 26.84 -7.04 -6.98
CA LEU A 255 27.49 -5.75 -6.77
C LEU A 255 28.26 -5.70 -5.44
N TYR A 256 27.65 -6.17 -4.35
CA TYR A 256 28.31 -6.18 -3.05
C TYR A 256 29.47 -7.18 -2.99
N GLU A 257 29.36 -8.35 -3.62
CA GLU A 257 30.47 -9.32 -3.68
C GLU A 257 31.68 -8.75 -4.43
N ILE A 258 31.44 -8.06 -5.55
CA ILE A 258 32.51 -7.40 -6.31
C ILE A 258 33.17 -6.30 -5.48
N GLU A 259 32.37 -5.48 -4.79
CA GLU A 259 32.91 -4.44 -3.91
C GLU A 259 33.73 -5.04 -2.76
N ASN A 260 33.25 -6.12 -2.14
CA ASN A 260 33.94 -6.80 -1.03
C ASN A 260 35.30 -7.36 -1.48
N ALA A 261 35.34 -8.11 -2.59
CA ALA A 261 36.59 -8.65 -3.15
C ALA A 261 37.62 -7.55 -3.47
N ARG A 262 37.15 -6.37 -3.91
CA ARG A 262 38.02 -5.23 -4.18
C ARG A 262 38.56 -4.58 -2.91
N GLN A 263 37.77 -4.55 -1.83
CA GLN A 263 38.22 -4.05 -0.53
C GLN A 263 39.27 -4.98 0.09
N GLU A 264 39.13 -6.29 -0.09
CA GLU A 264 40.13 -7.28 0.36
C GLU A 264 41.45 -7.22 -0.43
N SER A 265 41.40 -6.70 -1.66
CA SER A 265 42.59 -6.58 -2.54
C SER A 265 43.37 -5.26 -2.34
N ARG A 266 42.91 -4.37 -1.46
CA ARG A 266 43.54 -3.06 -1.17
C ARG A 266 44.28 -3.07 0.15
#